data_AF-A0A1Q6WZQ3-F1
#
_entry.id   AF-A0A1Q6WZQ3-F1
#
_cell.length_a   1.000
_cell.length_b   1.000
_cell.length_c   1.000
_cell.angle_alpha   90.00
_cell.angle_beta   90.00
_cell.angle_gamma   90.00
#
_symmetry.space_group_name_H-M   'P 1'
#
loop_
_entity.id
_entity.type
_entity.pdbx_description
1 polymer ?
#
loop_
_entity_poly.entity_id
_entity_poly.type
_entity_poly.pdbx_seq_one_letter_code
_entity_poly.pdbx_strand_id
1 'polypeptide(L)' 'MVVCENISRGGLCFKSSRCYDKTAAIEVAAPYTPGSPDIPVSARIVYVQELPEEKMFRYGAQYLHPVKDSRSSTILSAL' A
#
# COMPACT_ATOMS: atom_id res chain seq x y z
N MET A 1 -12.49 -10.05 -2.17
CA MET A 1 -12.82 -8.86 -2.98
C MET A 1 -12.12 -7.65 -2.37
N VAL A 2 -11.58 -6.77 -3.21
CA VAL A 2 -10.99 -5.49 -2.81
C VAL A 2 -11.58 -4.42 -3.71
N VAL A 3 -12.03 -3.31 -3.13
CA VAL A 3 -12.53 -2.15 -3.87
C VAL A 3 -11.63 -0.96 -3.54
N CYS A 4 -10.89 -0.47 -4.53
CA CYS A 4 -10.10 0.74 -4.35
C CYS A 4 -11.04 1.96 -4.30
N GLU A 5 -10.95 2.77 -3.26
CA GLU A 5 -11.76 3.99 -3.10
C GLU A 5 -10.98 5.25 -3.52
N ASN A 6 -9.71 5.34 -3.13
CA ASN A 6 -8.85 6.48 -3.45
C ASN A 6 -7.36 6.10 -3.45
N ILE A 7 -6.57 6.77 -4.27
CA ILE A 7 -5.11 6.61 -4.33
C ILE A 7 -4.46 8.00 -4.27
N SER A 8 -3.40 8.12 -3.48
CA SER A 8 -2.53 9.29 -3.40
C SER A 8 -1.07 8.87 -3.56
N ARG A 9 -0.15 9.84 -3.59
CA ARG A 9 1.30 9.54 -3.58
C ARG A 9 1.77 8.86 -2.30
N GLY A 10 1.09 9.06 -1.17
CA GLY A 10 1.50 8.54 0.13
C GLY A 10 0.83 7.22 0.53
N GLY A 11 -0.15 6.75 -0.24
CA GLY A 11 -0.94 5.59 0.13
C GLY A 11 -2.27 5.50 -0.60
N LEU A 12 -3.12 4.58 -0.17
CA LEU A 12 -4.44 4.33 -0.73
C LEU A 12 -5.50 4.07 0.35
N CYS A 13 -6.76 4.26 -0.03
CA CYS A 13 -7.91 3.76 0.70
C CYS A 13 -8.62 2.67 -0.10
N PHE A 14 -9.03 1.60 0.58
CA PHE A 14 -9.75 0.49 -0.03
C PHE A 14 -10.72 -0.17 0.94
N LYS A 15 -11.73 -0.86 0.41
CA LYS A 15 -12.61 -1.76 1.16
C LYS A 15 -12.25 -3.21 0.92
N SER A 16 -12.34 -4.05 1.95
CA SER A 16 -12.21 -5.50 1.82
C SER A 16 -13.05 -6.23 2.85
N SER A 17 -13.49 -7.44 2.50
CA SER A 17 -14.08 -8.39 3.45
C SER A 17 -13.02 -9.08 4.32
N ARG A 18 -11.73 -8.99 3.96
CA ARG A 18 -10.64 -9.46 4.82
C ARG A 18 -10.45 -8.50 5.98
N CYS A 19 -10.19 -9.06 7.16
CA CYS A 19 -9.80 -8.31 8.34
C CYS A 19 -8.27 -8.14 8.35
N TYR A 20 -7.79 -6.90 8.43
CA TYR A 20 -6.39 -6.58 8.64
C TYR A 20 -6.26 -5.74 9.91
N ASP A 21 -5.33 -6.12 10.78
CA ASP A 21 -5.06 -5.33 11.97
C ASP A 21 -4.45 -3.97 11.62
N LYS A 22 -4.71 -2.98 12.48
CA LYS A 22 -3.97 -1.73 12.42
C LYS A 22 -2.48 -2.04 12.58
N THR A 23 -1.63 -1.42 11.76
CA THR A 23 -0.19 -1.66 11.62
C THR A 23 0.24 -2.90 10.84
N ALA A 24 -0.70 -3.73 10.37
CA ALA A 24 -0.37 -4.87 9.50
C ALA A 24 0.42 -4.40 8.26
N ALA A 25 1.50 -5.11 7.95
CA ALA A 25 2.23 -4.95 6.70
C ALA A 25 1.49 -5.69 5.59
N ILE A 26 1.30 -5.02 4.46
CA ILE A 26 0.62 -5.56 3.28
C ILE A 26 1.44 -5.26 2.02
N GLU A 27 1.17 -6.02 0.97
CA GLU A 27 1.64 -5.72 -0.37
C GLU A 27 0.43 -5.46 -1.25
N VAL A 28 0.49 -4.39 -2.06
CA VAL A 28 -0.57 -4.02 -2.99
C VAL A 28 -0.01 -3.88 -4.40
N ALA A 29 -0.77 -4.30 -5.40
CA ALA A 29 -0.47 -4.00 -6.79
C ALA A 29 -1.02 -2.60 -7.14
N ALA A 30 -0.16 -1.64 -7.49
CA ALA A 30 -0.59 -0.28 -7.81
C ALA A 30 0.30 0.38 -8.89
N PRO A 31 -0.29 0.87 -10.00
CA PRO A 31 -1.69 0.75 -10.39
C PRO A 31 -2.05 -0.69 -10.82
N TYR A 32 -3.27 -1.12 -10.53
CA TYR A 32 -3.78 -2.41 -11.02
C TYR A 32 -4.42 -2.24 -12.41
N THR A 33 -3.92 -2.98 -13.40
CA THR A 33 -4.52 -3.05 -14.75
C THR A 33 -4.70 -4.51 -15.12
N PRO A 34 -5.94 -5.00 -15.34
CA PRO A 34 -6.17 -6.38 -15.75
C PRO A 34 -5.33 -6.77 -16.97
N GLY A 35 -4.62 -7.90 -16.88
CA GLY A 35 -3.77 -8.41 -17.97
C GLY A 35 -2.40 -7.73 -18.11
N SER A 36 -2.07 -6.78 -17.24
CA SER A 36 -0.72 -6.20 -17.14
C SER A 36 0.06 -6.81 -15.97
N PRO A 37 1.40 -6.81 -16.00
CA PRO A 37 2.21 -7.20 -14.85
C PRO A 37 1.89 -6.33 -13.63
N ASP A 38 1.79 -6.95 -12.46
CA ASP A 38 1.59 -6.24 -11.20
C ASP A 38 2.88 -5.51 -10.78
N ILE A 39 2.72 -4.25 -10.32
CA ILE A 39 3.80 -3.52 -9.65
C ILE A 39 3.56 -3.63 -8.14
N PRO A 40 4.30 -4.50 -7.42
CA PRO A 40 4.12 -4.67 -5.99
C PRO A 40 4.65 -3.45 -5.24
N VAL A 41 3.84 -2.95 -4.30
CA VAL A 41 4.16 -1.82 -3.43
C VAL A 41 3.91 -2.24 -1.99
N SER A 42 4.95 -2.18 -1.16
CA SER A 42 4.82 -2.43 0.27
C SER A 42 4.05 -1.29 0.94
N ALA A 43 3.11 -1.63 1.82
CA ALA A 43 2.31 -0.66 2.56
C ALA A 43 2.03 -1.14 3.99
N ARG A 44 1.54 -0.24 4.83
CA ARG A 44 1.11 -0.53 6.20
C ARG A 44 -0.30 0.00 6.44
N ILE A 45 -1.15 -0.80 7.07
CA ILE A 45 -2.47 -0.35 7.52
C ILE A 45 -2.30 0.71 8.62
N VAL A 46 -2.81 1.92 8.38
CA VAL A 46 -2.78 3.03 9.34
C VAL A 46 -4.17 3.41 9.84
N TYR A 47 -5.21 2.96 9.16
CA TYR A 47 -6.61 3.21 9.51
C TYR A 47 -7.48 1.98 9.23
N VAL A 48 -8.44 1.70 10.12
CA VAL A 48 -9.44 0.63 10.00
C VAL A 48 -10.79 1.21 10.43
N GLN A 49 -11.82 0.96 9.64
CA GLN A 49 -13.21 1.26 9.96
C GLN A 49 -14.10 0.08 9.57
N GLU A 50 -14.87 -0.45 10.51
CA GLU A 50 -15.91 -1.44 10.22
C GLU A 50 -17.06 -0.78 9.44
N LEU A 51 -17.57 -1.50 8.44
CA LEU A 51 -18.76 -1.14 7.67
C LEU A 51 -19.78 -2.28 7.77
N PRO A 52 -20.57 -2.34 8.87
CA PRO A 52 -21.44 -3.49 9.15
C PRO A 52 -22.49 -3.75 8.06
N GLU A 53 -23.07 -2.70 7.51
CA GLU A 53 -24.09 -2.77 6.44
C GLU A 53 -23.53 -3.41 5.17
N GLU A 54 -22.23 -3.24 4.90
CA GLU A 54 -21.55 -3.79 3.73
C GLU A 54 -20.88 -5.15 4.02
N LYS A 55 -20.85 -5.59 5.28
CA LYS A 55 -20.06 -6.75 5.75
C LYS A 55 -18.58 -6.66 5.32
N MET A 56 -18.02 -5.44 5.42
CA MET A 56 -16.66 -5.13 5.00
C MET A 56 -15.98 -4.20 6.00
N PHE A 57 -14.70 -3.95 5.74
CA PHE A 57 -13.87 -2.99 6.43
C PHE A 57 -13.31 -2.00 5.41
N ARG A 58 -13.26 -0.72 5.78
CA ARG A 58 -12.51 0.32 5.07
C ARG A 58 -11.14 0.47 5.71
N TYR A 59 -10.12 0.55 4.86
CA TYR A 59 -8.74 0.66 5.25
C TYR A 59 -8.09 1.89 4.64
N GLY A 60 -7.23 2.53 5.42
CA GLY A 60 -6.19 3.42 4.90
C GLY A 60 -4.84 2.72 5.01
N ALA A 61 -4.12 2.64 3.90
CA ALA A 61 -2.78 2.06 3.83
C ALA A 61 -1.76 3.11 3.39
N GLN A 62 -0.68 3.25 4.15
CA GLN A 62 0.44 4.13 3.83
C GLN A 62 1.50 3.35 3.06
N TYR A 63 1.97 3.86 1.93
CA TYR A 63 3.08 3.27 1.20
C TYR A 63 4.37 3.34 2.02
N LEU A 64 5.14 2.27 1.98
CA LEU A 64 6.47 2.22 2.55
C LEU A 64 7.46 2.55 1.44
N HIS A 65 8.14 3.68 1.59
CA HIS A 65 9.28 3.96 0.73
C HIS A 65 10.43 3.02 1.11
N PRO A 66 11.17 2.50 0.12
CA PRO A 66 12.45 1.87 0.41
C PRO A 66 13.28 2.85 1.24
N VAL A 67 13.76 2.41 2.40
CA VAL A 67 14.74 3.19 3.15
C VAL A 67 15.90 3.41 2.18
N LYS A 68 16.14 4.66 1.79
CA LYS A 68 17.32 5.01 1.01
C LYS A 68 18.50 4.75 1.94
N ASP A 69 19.16 3.61 1.78
CA ASP A 69 20.28 3.22 2.61
C ASP A 69 21.35 4.33 2.45
N SER A 70 21.52 5.16 3.48
CA SER A 70 22.46 6.30 3.49
C SER A 70 23.93 5.84 3.46
N ARG A 71 24.17 4.54 3.33
CA ARG A 71 25.49 3.92 3.14
C ARG A 71 25.89 3.75 1.67
N SER A 72 25.03 4.06 0.71
CA SER A 72 25.39 4.07 -0.71
C SER A 72 25.60 5.50 -1.22
N SER A 73 26.54 6.22 -0.60
CA SER A 73 27.16 7.42 -1.18
C SER A 73 28.67 7.27 -1.13
N THR A 74 29.21 6.25 -1.80
CA THR A 74 30.63 6.25 -2.14
C THR A 74 30.77 5.77 -3.57
N ILE A 75 31.44 6.59 -4.37
CA ILE A 75 31.99 6.35 -5.72
C ILE A 75 31.00 6.46 -6.90
N LEU A 76 30.62 7.70 -7.26
CA LEU A 76 30.56 8.14 -8.67
C LEU A 76 30.87 9.65 -8.71
N SER A 77 32.15 9.99 -8.55
CA SER A 77 32.66 11.34 -8.83
C SER A 77 34.06 11.32 -9.43
N ALA A 78 34.37 10.30 -10.23
CA ALA A 78 35.62 10.26 -10.98
C ALA A 78 35.38 9.59 -12.34
N LEU A 79 34.73 10.34 -13.24
CA LEU A 79 34.97 10.34 -14.68
C LEU A 79 34.73 11.77 -15.20
#